data_AF-A0A931SU14-F1
#
_entry.id   AF-A0A931SU14-F1
#
_cell.length_a   1.000
_cell.length_b   1.000
_cell.length_c   1.000
_cell.angle_alpha   90.00
_cell.angle_beta   90.00
_cell.angle_gamma   90.00
#
_symmetry.space_group_name_H-M   'P 1'
#
loop_
_entity.id
_entity.type
_entity.pdbx_description
1 polymer ?
#
loop_
_entity_poly.entity_id
_entity_poly.type
_entity_poly.pdbx_seq_one_letter_code
_entity_poly.pdbx_strand_id
1 'polypeptide(L)' 'MAACQICSKSGQFGHNVSHSKRATPRRFLANVHKVKLVVAGRMRQMTVCTRCLRTYQRVTS' A
#
# COMPACT_ATOMS: atom_id res chain seq x y z
N MET A 1 9.98 4.33 5.09
CA MET A 1 8.77 3.46 5.09
C MET A 1 8.22 3.48 3.67
N ALA A 2 7.93 2.33 3.06
CA ALA A 2 7.47 2.30 1.68
C ALA A 2 6.06 2.89 1.58
N ALA A 3 5.90 3.94 0.78
CA ALA A 3 4.62 4.56 0.49
C ALA A 3 4.22 4.27 -0.95
N CYS A 4 2.92 4.18 -1.21
CA CYS A 4 2.42 4.04 -2.57
C CYS A 4 2.71 5.32 -3.37
N GLN A 5 3.36 5.20 -4.53
CA GLN A 5 3.66 6.34 -5.40
C GLN A 5 2.41 6.90 -6.11
N ILE A 6 1.30 6.14 -6.13
CA ILE A 6 0.05 6.54 -6.80
C ILE A 6 -0.90 7.26 -5.83
N CYS A 7 -1.13 6.68 -4.65
CA CYS A 7 -2.14 7.16 -3.70
C CYS A 7 -1.57 7.56 -2.34
N SER A 8 -0.25 7.72 -2.25
CA SER A 8 0.50 8.13 -1.05
C SER A 8 0.24 7.32 0.23
N LYS A 9 -0.44 6.16 0.12
CA LYS A 9 -0.70 5.27 1.25
C LYS A 9 0.61 4.87 1.93
N SER A 10 0.78 5.32 3.15
CA SER A 10 1.84 4.92 4.08
C SER A 10 1.25 4.10 5.21
N GLY A 11 2.13 3.46 5.99
CA GLY A 11 1.67 2.81 7.22
C GLY A 11 1.12 3.82 8.23
N GLN A 12 0.17 3.37 9.02
CA GLN A 12 -0.49 4.15 10.06
C GLN A 12 -0.06 3.65 11.45
N PHE A 13 -0.24 4.49 12.46
CA PHE A 13 -0.04 4.12 13.85
C PHE A 13 -1.40 3.88 14.51
N GLY A 14 -1.45 2.94 15.45
CA GLY A 14 -2.61 2.75 16.31
C GLY A 14 -2.34 1.70 17.36
N HIS A 15 -3.37 1.00 17.82
CA HIS A 15 -3.25 0.09 18.96
C HIS A 15 -3.75 -1.30 18.63
N ASN A 16 -3.12 -2.31 19.23
CA ASN A 16 -3.74 -3.62 19.39
C ASN A 16 -4.64 -3.56 20.63
N VAL A 17 -5.92 -3.90 20.49
CA VAL A 17 -6.88 -3.85 21.59
C VAL A 17 -7.27 -5.28 21.95
N SER A 18 -6.93 -5.72 23.15
CA SER A 18 -7.34 -7.03 23.66
C SER A 18 -8.82 -7.06 24.05
N HIS A 19 -9.35 -8.26 24.30
CA HIS A 19 -10.71 -8.44 24.85
C HIS A 19 -10.93 -7.67 26.16
N SER A 20 -9.88 -7.50 26.97
CA SER A 20 -9.87 -6.69 28.20
C SER A 20 -9.63 -5.19 27.97
N LYS A 21 -9.72 -4.70 26.72
CA LYS A 21 -9.45 -3.32 26.30
C LYS A 21 -8.03 -2.81 26.60
N ARG A 22 -7.06 -3.70 26.79
CA ARG A 22 -5.65 -3.30 26.92
C ARG A 22 -5.14 -2.88 25.55
N ALA A 23 -4.80 -1.60 25.43
CA ALA A 23 -4.26 -1.01 24.22
C ALA A 23 -2.72 -1.05 24.24
N THR A 24 -2.09 -1.76 23.30
CA THR A 24 -0.64 -1.70 23.08
C THR A 24 -0.33 -1.03 21.75
N PRO A 25 0.69 -0.15 21.67
CA PRO A 25 1.00 0.56 20.43
C PRO A 25 1.44 -0.43 19.36
N ARG A 26 0.90 -0.28 18.15
CA ARG A 26 1.30 -1.04 16.95
C ARG A 26 1.39 -0.15 15.74
N ARG A 27 2.21 -0.57 14.78
CA ARG A 27 2.29 0.05 13.46
C ARG A 27 1.54 -0.82 12.45
N PHE A 28 0.59 -0.23 11.75
CA PHE A 28 -0.09 -0.85 10.62
C PHE A 28 0.71 -0.56 9.35
N LEU A 29 1.39 -1.56 8.81
CA LEU A 29 2.11 -1.41 7.56
C LEU A 29 1.12 -1.39 6.39
N ALA A 30 1.33 -0.48 5.44
CA ALA A 30 0.60 -0.51 4.18
C ALA A 30 1.13 -1.66 3.31
N ASN A 31 0.24 -2.47 2.74
CA ASN A 31 0.60 -3.53 1.80
C ASN A 31 1.02 -2.93 0.45
N VAL A 32 2.27 -2.50 0.37
CA VAL A 32 2.91 -1.93 -0.82
C VAL A 32 3.94 -2.91 -1.38
N HIS A 33 3.95 -3.05 -2.70
CA HIS A 33 4.84 -3.96 -3.42
C HIS A 33 5.57 -3.20 -4.52
N LYS A 34 6.79 -3.63 -4.83
CA LYS A 34 7.55 -3.13 -5.99
C LYS A 34 7.11 -3.88 -7.23
N VAL A 35 6.54 -3.18 -8.20
CA VAL A 35 6.01 -3.75 -9.44
C VAL A 35 6.52 -2.97 -10.64
N LYS A 36 6.61 -3.64 -11.80
CA LYS A 36 6.86 -2.98 -13.08
C LYS A 36 5.51 -2.62 -13.70
N LEU A 37 5.27 -1.34 -13.95
CA LEU A 37 4.07 -0.86 -14.63
C LEU A 37 4.47 0.05 -15.80
N VAL A 38 3.59 0.11 -16.81
CA VAL A 38 3.75 1.06 -17.91
C VAL A 38 3.16 2.39 -17.46
N VAL A 39 4.02 3.41 -17.34
CA VAL A 39 3.60 4.77 -17.02
C VAL A 39 4.04 5.66 -18.18
N ALA A 40 3.06 6.32 -18.81
CA ALA A 40 3.29 7.19 -19.97
C ALA A 40 4.08 6.49 -21.09
N GLY A 41 3.70 5.24 -21.42
CA GLY A 41 4.31 4.46 -22.50
C GLY A 41 5.68 3.86 -22.19
N ARG A 42 6.22 4.02 -20.97
CA ARG A 42 7.50 3.41 -20.55
C ARG A 42 7.31 2.47 -19.37
N MET A 43 7.94 1.30 -19.43
CA MET A 43 8.04 0.37 -18.30
C MET A 43 8.90 0.99 -17.20
N ARG A 44 8.32 1.22 -16.02
CA ARG A 44 9.05 1.72 -14.84
C ARG A 44 8.77 0.83 -13.63
N GLN A 45 9.78 0.68 -12.78
CA GLN A 45 9.62 0.03 -11.49
C GLN A 45 9.10 1.05 -10.48
N MET A 46 7.99 0.74 -9.84
CA MET A 46 7.29 1.64 -8.92
C MET A 46 6.76 0.91 -7.71
N THR A 47 6.68 1.62 -6.59
CA THR A 47 6.14 1.08 -5.34
C THR A 47 4.66 1.39 -5.26
N VAL A 48 3.84 0.34 -5.30
CA VAL A 48 2.38 0.47 -5.49
C VAL A 48 1.65 -0.39 -4.46
N CYS A 49 0.55 0.12 -3.92
CA CYS A 49 -0.30 -0.66 -3.03
C CYS A 49 -1.18 -1.64 -3.82
N THR A 50 -1.57 -2.75 -3.18
CA THR A 50 -2.40 -3.78 -3.80
C THR A 50 -3.72 -3.24 -4.37
N ARG A 51 -4.32 -2.22 -3.73
CA ARG A 51 -5.53 -1.56 -4.22
C ARG A 51 -5.32 -0.89 -5.58
N CYS A 52 -4.25 -0.11 -5.72
CA CYS A 52 -3.93 0.56 -6.98
C CYS A 52 -3.51 -0.44 -8.06
N LEU A 53 -2.78 -1.50 -7.68
CA LEU A 53 -2.41 -2.57 -8.61
C LEU A 53 -3.65 -3.28 -9.21
N ARG A 54 -4.63 -3.59 -8.37
CA ARG A 54 -5.90 -4.19 -8.80
C ARG A 54 -6.69 -3.27 -9.73
N THR A 55 -6.71 -1.97 -9.47
CA THR A 55 -7.35 -0.99 -10.36
C THR A 55 -6.63 -0.91 -11.71
N TYR A 56 -5.29 -0.89 -11.69
CA TYR A 56 -4.49 -0.85 -12.92
C TYR A 56 -4.77 -2.06 -13.83
N GLN A 57 -4.85 -3.26 -13.25
CA GLN A 57 -5.16 -4.48 -13.99
C GLN A 57 -6.54 -4.48 -14.66
N ARG A 58 -7.53 -3.78 -14.07
CA ARG A 58 -8.88 -3.66 -14.66
C ARG A 58 -9.00 -2.63 -15.78
N VAL A 59 -8.16 -1.60 -15.76
CA VAL A 59 -8.19 -0.55 -16.79
C VAL A 59 -7.42 -0.98 -18.05
N THR A 60 -6.50 -1.93 -17.88
CA THR A 60 -5.65 -2.42 -18.98
C THR A 60 -6.25 -3.64 -19.70
N SER A 61 -7.32 -4.23 -19.17
CA SER A 61 -8.06 -5.35 -19.80
C SER A 61 -9.02 -4.87 -20.87
#